data_AF-A0A3C0BY20-F1
#
_entry.id   AF-A0A3C0BY20-F1
#
_cell.length_a   1.000
_cell.length_b   1.000
_cell.length_c   1.000
_cell.angle_alpha   90.00
_cell.angle_beta   90.00
_cell.angle_gamma   90.00
#
_symmetry.space_group_name_H-M   'P 1'
#
loop_
_entity.id
_entity.type
_entity.pdbx_description
1 polymer ?
#
loop_
_entity_poly.entity_id
_entity_poly.type
_entity_poly.pdbx_seq_one_letter_code
_entity_poly.pdbx_strand_id
1 'polypeptide(L)'
;AFVSGLTGVLFREFALTLAGAVIVSGVIAVTLSPMMCSKLLKAENEHDKPGWLTRHLDRLFEGLKRRYQRRLNRTLNYRPVTLLVLAGVIAATGLMYMTTQKELAPEEDQGILFTFVKTPQYA
;
A
#
# COMPACT_ATOMS: atom_id res chain seq x y z
N ALA A 1 0.61 16.94 19.82
CA ALA A 1 -0.29 15.83 19.47
C ALA A 1 -1.18 16.30 18.34
N PHE A 2 -1.05 15.73 17.14
CA PHE A 2 -1.46 16.38 15.89
C PHE A 2 -2.95 16.22 15.49
N VAL A 3 -3.77 15.52 16.29
CA VAL A 3 -5.24 15.52 16.20
C VAL A 3 -5.79 15.45 17.62
N SER A 4 -6.66 16.40 18.01
CA SER A 4 -7.32 16.43 19.31
C SER A 4 -8.71 15.78 19.25
N GLY A 5 -9.15 15.13 20.32
CA GLY A 5 -10.45 14.45 20.41
C GLY A 5 -10.36 12.92 20.42
N LEU A 6 -11.51 12.24 20.59
CA LEU A 6 -11.61 10.77 20.65
C LEU A 6 -11.05 10.09 19.38
N THR A 7 -11.30 10.67 18.21
CA THR A 7 -10.76 10.22 16.92
C THR A 7 -9.22 10.27 16.90
N GLY A 8 -8.62 11.29 17.53
CA GLY A 8 -7.16 11.45 17.61
C GLY A 8 -6.48 10.39 18.48
N VAL A 9 -7.18 9.82 19.46
CA VAL A 9 -6.65 8.74 20.31
C VAL A 9 -6.61 7.42 19.52
N LEU A 10 -7.70 7.08 18.82
CA LEU A 10 -7.77 5.88 17.97
C LEU A 10 -6.67 5.85 16.89
N PHE A 11 -6.48 6.96 16.17
CA PHE A 11 -5.44 7.02 15.12
C PHE A 11 -4.01 7.12 15.66
N ARG A 12 -3.82 7.61 16.88
CA ARG A 12 -2.48 7.76 17.49
C ARG A 12 -1.81 6.41 17.72
N GLU A 13 -2.55 5.41 18.18
CA GLU A 13 -1.99 4.07 18.41
C GLU A 13 -1.56 3.41 17.09
N PHE A 14 -2.39 3.53 16.04
CA PHE A 14 -2.03 3.07 14.69
C PHE A 14 -0.80 3.81 14.13
N ALA A 15 -0.78 5.14 14.26
CA ALA A 15 0.33 5.94 13.75
C ALA A 15 1.66 5.60 14.46
N LEU A 16 1.65 5.43 15.78
CA LEU A 16 2.85 5.09 16.54
C LEU A 16 3.33 3.67 16.25
N THR A 17 2.43 2.71 16.11
CA THR A 17 2.79 1.32 15.75
C THR A 17 3.35 1.22 14.34
N LEU A 18 2.73 1.89 13.35
CA LEU A 18 3.25 1.95 11.98
C LEU A 18 4.63 2.63 11.95
N ALA A 19 4.78 3.78 12.60
CA ALA A 19 6.05 4.49 12.64
C ALA A 19 7.14 3.64 13.29
N GLY A 20 6.85 2.99 14.43
CA GLY A 20 7.76 2.07 15.10
C GLY A 20 8.13 0.89 14.20
N ALA A 21 7.15 0.27 13.52
CA ALA A 21 7.38 -0.85 12.60
C ALA A 21 8.28 -0.47 11.42
N VAL A 22 8.09 0.72 10.83
CA VAL A 22 8.93 1.22 9.73
C VAL A 22 10.35 1.49 10.20
N ILE A 23 10.53 2.08 11.38
CA ILE A 23 11.88 2.33 11.95
C ILE A 23 12.61 1.01 12.21
N VAL A 24 11.95 0.07 12.89
CA VAL A 24 12.51 -1.25 13.16
C VAL A 24 12.83 -1.98 11.85
N SER A 25 11.94 -1.94 10.86
CA SER A 25 12.17 -2.51 9.53
C SER A 25 13.38 -1.88 8.83
N GLY A 26 13.53 -0.56 8.89
CA GLY A 26 14.69 0.14 8.34
C GLY A 26 16.00 -0.28 8.99
N VAL A 27 16.03 -0.44 10.32
CA VAL A 27 17.20 -0.96 11.05
C VAL A 27 17.51 -2.40 10.60
N ILE A 28 16.51 -3.27 10.50
CA ILE A 28 16.66 -4.66 10.04
C ILE A 28 17.14 -4.73 8.58
N ALA A 29 16.68 -3.83 7.71
CA ALA A 29 17.06 -3.77 6.30
C ALA A 29 18.55 -3.44 6.11
N VAL A 30 19.15 -2.64 7.00
CA VAL A 30 20.57 -2.25 6.92
C VAL A 30 21.49 -3.18 7.72
N THR A 31 20.96 -3.92 8.70
CA THR A 31 21.78 -4.76 9.60
C THR A 31 21.64 -6.26 9.31
N LEU A 32 20.46 -6.83 9.56
CA LEU A 32 20.22 -8.25 9.43
C LEU A 32 20.11 -8.69 7.98
N SER A 33 19.49 -7.89 7.11
CA SER A 33 19.29 -8.27 5.71
C SER A 33 20.61 -8.47 4.97
N PRO A 34 21.62 -7.57 5.07
CA PRO A 34 22.93 -7.81 4.44
C PRO A 34 23.68 -9.00 5.05
N MET A 35 23.56 -9.22 6.36
CA MET A 35 24.18 -10.38 7.03
C MET A 35 23.56 -11.71 6.56
N MET A 36 22.23 -11.76 6.43
CA MET A 36 21.55 -12.93 5.89
C MET A 36 21.90 -13.15 4.42
N CYS A 37 22.01 -12.09 3.62
CA CYS A 37 22.47 -12.22 2.24
C CYS A 37 23.89 -12.78 2.16
N SER A 38 24.82 -12.37 3.02
CA SER A 38 26.20 -12.90 2.97
C SER A 38 26.32 -14.35 3.44
N LYS A 39 25.42 -14.81 4.33
CA LYS A 39 25.46 -16.19 4.86
C LYS A 39 24.58 -17.18 4.12
N LEU A 40 23.42 -16.75 3.62
CA LEU A 40 22.40 -17.63 3.07
C LEU A 40 22.40 -17.65 1.53
N LEU A 41 22.86 -16.58 0.89
CA LEU A 41 22.95 -16.51 -0.56
C LEU A 41 24.17 -17.30 -1.02
N LYS A 42 23.93 -18.35 -1.81
CA LYS A 42 25.01 -19.15 -2.40
C LYS A 42 25.66 -18.37 -3.53
N ALA A 43 26.99 -18.38 -3.60
CA ALA A 43 27.71 -17.78 -4.71
C ALA A 43 27.26 -18.44 -6.02
N GLU A 44 26.85 -17.62 -6.98
CA GLU A 44 26.51 -18.07 -8.32
C GLU A 44 27.82 -18.41 -9.04
N ASN A 45 28.08 -19.71 -9.26
CA ASN A 45 29.23 -20.13 -10.04
C ASN A 45 28.90 -19.95 -11.52
N GLU A 46 29.84 -19.38 -12.29
CA GLU A 46 29.70 -19.12 -13.73
C GLU A 46 29.40 -20.39 -14.57
N HIS A 47 29.56 -21.57 -13.97
CA HIS A 47 29.32 -22.88 -14.58
C HIS A 47 27.98 -23.55 -14.19
N ASP A 48 27.23 -22.98 -13.24
CA ASP A 48 25.93 -23.53 -12.84
C ASP A 48 24.87 -23.16 -13.88
N LYS A 49 24.62 -24.09 -14.79
CA LYS A 49 23.59 -23.95 -15.83
C LYS A 49 22.22 -23.80 -15.15
N PRO A 50 21.52 -22.66 -15.31
CA PRO A 50 20.20 -22.49 -14.71
C PRO A 50 19.26 -23.59 -15.22
N GLY A 51 18.43 -24.15 -14.32
CA GLY A 51 17.44 -25.16 -14.66
C GLY A 51 16.51 -24.70 -15.80
N TRP A 52 15.84 -25.64 -16.44
CA TRP A 52 14.97 -25.32 -17.58
C TRP A 52 13.86 -24.30 -17.20
N LEU A 53 13.35 -24.40 -15.97
CA LEU A 53 12.34 -23.50 -15.41
C LEU A 53 12.89 -22.07 -15.21
N THR A 54 14.06 -21.92 -14.58
CA THR A 54 14.65 -20.59 -14.33
C THR A 54 14.96 -19.89 -15.65
N ARG A 55 15.52 -20.60 -16.63
CA ARG A 55 15.74 -20.06 -18.00
C ARG A 55 14.47 -19.64 -18.72
N HIS A 56 13.35 -20.32 -18.45
CA HIS A 56 12.06 -19.96 -19.03
C HIS A 56 11.52 -18.69 -18.38
N LEU A 57 11.58 -18.62 -17.04
CA LEU A 57 11.20 -17.43 -16.27
C LEU A 57 12.05 -16.22 -16.63
N ASP A 58 13.37 -16.36 -16.75
CA ASP A 58 14.27 -15.28 -17.15
C ASP A 58 13.89 -14.71 -18.51
N ARG A 59 13.56 -15.57 -19.49
CA ARG A 59 13.08 -15.14 -20.81
C ARG A 59 11.75 -14.40 -20.73
N LEU A 60 10.83 -14.86 -19.89
CA LEU A 60 9.54 -14.18 -19.67
C LEU A 60 9.74 -12.80 -19.02
N PHE A 61 10.53 -12.72 -17.94
CA PHE A 61 10.81 -11.47 -17.24
C PHE A 61 11.56 -10.48 -18.13
N GLU A 62 12.54 -10.94 -18.90
CA GLU A 62 13.29 -10.10 -19.82
C GLU A 62 12.39 -9.59 -20.97
N GLY A 63 11.49 -10.44 -21.47
CA GLY A 63 10.45 -10.04 -22.42
C GLY A 63 9.51 -8.97 -21.85
N LEU A 64 9.06 -9.14 -20.61
CA LEU A 64 8.20 -8.20 -19.89
C LEU A 64 8.92 -6.86 -19.66
N LYS A 65 10.16 -6.89 -19.18
CA LYS A 65 11.03 -5.73 -18.97
C LYS A 65 11.19 -4.92 -20.26
N ARG A 66 11.55 -5.56 -21.37
CA ARG A 66 11.70 -4.88 -22.68
C ARG A 66 10.39 -4.30 -23.18
N ARG A 67 9.25 -4.96 -22.92
CA ARG A 67 7.93 -4.44 -23.31
C ARG A 67 7.53 -3.25 -22.44
N TYR A 68 7.75 -3.33 -21.13
CA TYR A 68 7.54 -2.21 -20.21
C TYR A 68 8.40 -1.01 -20.59
N GLN A 69 9.71 -1.20 -20.81
CA GLN A 69 10.63 -0.14 -21.23
C GLN A 69 10.20 0.52 -22.54
N ARG A 70 9.80 -0.27 -23.56
CA ARG A 70 9.30 0.29 -24.83
C ARG A 70 8.01 1.09 -24.65
N ARG A 71 7.09 0.64 -23.79
CA ARG A 71 5.86 1.37 -23.47
C ARG A 71 6.17 2.65 -22.71
N LEU A 72 7.01 2.58 -21.69
CA LEU A 72 7.43 3.71 -20.88
C LEU A 72 8.09 4.81 -21.73
N ASN A 73 9.04 4.44 -22.60
CA ASN A 73 9.68 5.40 -23.50
C ASN A 73 8.68 6.08 -24.45
N ARG A 74 7.72 5.32 -25.00
CA ARG A 74 6.66 5.92 -25.84
C ARG A 74 5.79 6.88 -25.03
N THR A 75 5.38 6.48 -23.83
CA THR A 75 4.56 7.31 -22.94
C THR A 75 5.29 8.60 -22.57
N LEU A 76 6.58 8.52 -22.20
CA LEU A 76 7.40 9.70 -21.85
C LEU A 76 7.71 10.61 -23.05
N ASN A 77 7.76 10.09 -24.28
CA ASN A 77 7.90 10.93 -25.48
C ASN A 77 6.67 11.81 -25.72
N TYR A 78 5.48 11.35 -25.33
CA TYR A 78 4.23 12.13 -25.42
C TYR A 78 3.87 12.78 -24.07
N ARG A 79 4.76 13.63 -23.57
CA ARG A 79 4.59 14.39 -22.31
C ARG A 79 3.22 15.06 -22.13
N PRO A 80 2.65 15.79 -23.12
CA PRO A 80 1.35 16.45 -22.89
C PRO A 80 0.22 15.44 -22.63
N VAL A 81 0.22 14.29 -23.30
CA VAL A 81 -0.76 13.22 -23.08
C VAL A 81 -0.62 12.65 -21.67
N THR A 82 0.62 12.42 -21.20
CA THR A 82 0.85 11.91 -19.84
C THR A 82 0.39 12.86 -18.75
N LEU A 83 0.60 14.17 -18.94
CA LEU A 83 0.14 15.18 -18.00
C LEU A 83 -1.38 15.29 -17.98
N LEU A 84 -2.04 15.16 -19.14
CA LEU A 84 -3.49 15.12 -19.23
C LEU A 84 -4.06 13.92 -18.48
N VAL A 85 -3.49 12.72 -18.69
CA VAL A 85 -3.91 11.52 -17.96
C VAL A 85 -3.70 11.68 -16.45
N LEU A 86 -2.55 12.23 -16.02
CA LEU A 86 -2.28 12.51 -14.62
C LEU A 86 -3.32 13.47 -14.03
N ALA A 87 -3.63 14.57 -14.73
CA ALA A 87 -4.67 15.51 -14.33
C ALA A 87 -6.05 14.85 -14.24
N GLY A 88 -6.38 13.97 -15.19
CA GLY A 88 -7.62 13.18 -15.19
C GLY A 88 -7.71 12.23 -13.99
N VAL A 89 -6.61 11.55 -13.63
CA VAL A 89 -6.55 10.68 -12.44
C VAL A 89 -6.74 11.51 -11.17
N ILE A 90 -6.05 12.65 -11.04
CA ILE A 90 -6.20 13.54 -9.88
C ILE A 90 -7.64 14.07 -9.78
N ALA A 91 -8.24 14.48 -10.89
CA ALA A 91 -9.62 14.95 -10.93
C ALA A 91 -10.61 13.83 -10.54
N ALA A 92 -10.41 12.61 -11.05
CA ALA A 92 -11.22 11.45 -10.71
C ALA A 92 -11.10 11.10 -9.22
N THR A 93 -9.88 11.09 -8.66
CA THR A 93 -9.67 10.89 -7.22
C THR A 93 -10.35 11.97 -6.39
N GLY A 94 -10.26 13.24 -6.81
CA GLY A 94 -10.95 14.35 -6.14
C GLY A 94 -12.48 14.18 -6.15
N LEU A 95 -13.05 13.80 -7.30
CA LEU A 95 -14.47 13.53 -7.42
C LEU A 95 -14.91 12.36 -6.52
N MET A 96 -14.19 11.24 -6.58
CA MET A 96 -14.48 10.07 -5.74
C MET A 96 -14.41 10.40 -4.25
N TYR A 97 -13.42 11.21 -3.84
CA TYR A 97 -13.29 11.67 -2.45
C TYR A 97 -14.48 12.53 -2.00
N MET A 98 -15.03 13.37 -2.88
CA MET A 98 -16.19 14.20 -2.57
C MET A 98 -17.50 13.40 -2.52
N THR A 99 -17.65 12.38 -3.36
CA THR A 99 -18.88 11.56 -3.43
C THR A 99 -18.93 10.45 -2.38
N THR A 100 -17.81 10.12 -1.73
CA THR A 100 -17.72 9.03 -0.75
C THR A 100 -18.31 9.44 0.60
N GLN A 101 -19.18 8.59 1.16
CA GLN A 101 -19.74 8.78 2.50
C GLN A 101 -18.65 8.61 3.56
N LYS A 102 -18.67 9.48 4.58
CA LYS A 102 -17.68 9.50 5.64
C LYS A 102 -18.29 8.88 6.89
N GLU A 103 -17.72 7.76 7.32
CA GLU A 103 -18.04 7.09 8.57
C GLU A 103 -16.75 6.93 9.38
N LEU A 104 -16.83 7.06 10.70
CA LEU A 104 -15.65 6.98 11.58
C LEU A 104 -15.24 5.53 11.84
N ALA A 105 -16.22 4.66 12.05
CA ALA A 105 -16.07 3.22 12.18
C ALA A 105 -17.38 2.59 11.71
N PRO A 106 -17.34 1.41 11.05
CA PRO A 106 -18.53 0.68 10.70
C PRO A 106 -19.27 0.25 11.98
N GLU A 107 -20.60 0.16 11.93
CA GLU A 107 -21.36 -0.44 13.01
C GLU A 107 -21.04 -1.93 13.08
N GLU A 108 -20.50 -2.36 14.22
CA GLU A 108 -20.26 -3.77 14.52
C GLU A 108 -21.39 -4.31 15.39
N ASP A 109 -21.86 -5.52 15.08
CA ASP A 109 -22.80 -6.23 15.95
C ASP A 109 -22.08 -6.61 17.26
N GLN A 110 -22.39 -5.88 18.32
CA GLN A 110 -21.86 -6.14 19.67
C GLN A 110 -22.73 -7.13 20.47
N GLY A 111 -23.78 -7.70 19.86
CA GLY A 111 -24.69 -8.64 20.52
C GLY A 111 -25.61 -8.00 21.56
N ILE A 112 -25.72 -6.67 21.58
CA ILE A 112 -26.52 -5.90 22.55
C ILE A 112 -27.55 -5.06 21.80
N LEU A 113 -28.82 -5.17 22.17
CA LEU A 113 -29.92 -4.41 21.60
C LEU A 113 -30.47 -3.40 22.62
N PHE A 114 -30.31 -2.10 22.34
CA PHE A 114 -30.91 -1.04 23.16
C PHE A 114 -32.30 -0.68 22.61
N THR A 115 -33.35 -0.91 23.40
CA THR A 115 -34.72 -0.48 23.08
C THR A 115 -35.17 0.59 24.07
N PHE A 116 -35.48 1.79 23.58
CA PHE A 116 -36.01 2.88 24.40
C PHE A 116 -37.52 3.03 24.15
N VAL A 117 -38.31 2.85 25.21
CA VAL A 117 -39.76 3.12 25.18
C VAL A 117 -40.01 4.46 25.87
N LYS A 118 -40.46 5.47 25.11
CA LYS A 118 -40.95 6.74 25.66
C LYS A 118 -42.47 6.73 25.70
N THR A 119 -43.04 6.77 26.90
CA THR A 119 -44.48 6.94 27.11
C THR A 119 -44.85 8.43 27.12
N PRO A 120 -46.09 8.78 26.71
CA PRO A 120 -46.54 10.17 26.73
C PRO A 120 -46.57 10.72 28.16
N GLN A 121 -46.02 11.92 28.36
CA GLN A 121 -46.27 12.72 29.56
C GLN A 121 -47.69 13.27 29.47
N TYR A 122 -48.67 12.53 29.99
CA TYR A 122 -49.94 13.13 30.36
C TYR A 122 -49.69 14.07 31.54
N ALA A 123 -50.19 15.30 31.41
CA ALA A 123 -50.16 16.36 32.43
C ALA A 123 -50.89 15.94 33.70
#